data_AF-A0A6T9GMY5-F1
#
_entry.id   AF-A0A6T9GMY5-F1
#
_cell.length_a   1.000
_cell.length_b   1.000
_cell.length_c   1.000
_cell.angle_alpha   90.00
_cell.angle_beta   90.00
_cell.angle_gamma   90.00
#
_symmetry.space_group_name_H-M   'P 1'
#
loop_
_entity.id
_entity.type
_entity.pdbx_description
1 polymer ?
#
loop_
_entity_poly.entity_id
_entity_poly.type
_entity_poly.pdbx_seq_one_letter_code
_entity_poly.pdbx_strand_id
1 'polypeptide(L)'
;PQQGDGRGAGGQQRAPVKMHQVECSLEELYNGTTKTQTANNKRFTLNIQPGWKAGTKLNFEEDRVGFELAEKEHAVFQRLGNDLTTVANPGLLSILMGSQQEIKVLDGRRVNVHFPPFTFKATVRREGWPYKETDALGQRVANKGQLVVYLFVHWGEARKQAALWAQTGLFIGGVYLFLTNTSAFFMLMMLYSFARGR
;
A
#
# COMPACT_ATOMS: atom_id res chain seq x y z
N PRO A 1 -42.15 64.34 -4.35
CA PRO A 1 -42.70 62.97 -4.56
C PRO A 1 -41.71 62.13 -5.41
N GLN A 2 -41.11 61.04 -4.97
CA GLN A 2 -41.33 60.10 -3.86
C GLN A 2 -39.97 59.49 -3.46
N GLN A 3 -39.89 59.11 -2.19
CA GLN A 3 -38.83 58.32 -1.54
C GLN A 3 -38.79 56.86 -2.03
N GLY A 4 -37.67 56.19 -1.73
CA GLY A 4 -37.48 54.74 -1.75
C GLY A 4 -36.02 54.42 -1.45
N ASP A 5 -35.54 54.68 -0.23
CA ASP A 5 -35.43 53.70 0.87
C ASP A 5 -34.70 52.38 0.52
N GLY A 6 -33.44 52.32 0.94
CA GLY A 6 -33.10 51.40 2.04
C GLY A 6 -32.60 50.00 1.68
N ARG A 7 -31.34 49.80 2.10
CA ARG A 7 -30.82 48.71 2.95
C ARG A 7 -29.71 47.91 2.28
N GLY A 8 -28.48 48.27 2.67
CA GLY A 8 -27.35 47.37 2.62
C GLY A 8 -27.70 46.09 3.38
N ALA A 9 -27.82 45.00 2.66
CA ALA A 9 -27.66 43.68 3.24
C ALA A 9 -26.15 43.47 3.40
N GLY A 10 -25.63 43.90 4.55
CA GLY A 10 -24.35 43.42 5.03
C GLY A 10 -24.44 41.90 5.07
N GLY A 11 -23.83 41.25 4.08
CA GLY A 11 -23.56 39.82 4.14
C GLY A 11 -22.76 39.62 5.42
N GLN A 12 -23.43 39.12 6.45
CA GLN A 12 -22.83 38.84 7.74
C GLN A 12 -21.73 37.82 7.47
N GLN A 13 -20.50 38.31 7.33
CA GLN A 13 -19.33 37.50 7.07
C GLN A 13 -19.13 36.71 8.36
N ARG A 14 -19.80 35.55 8.42
CA ARG A 14 -19.72 34.62 9.55
C ARG A 14 -18.23 34.42 9.80
N ALA A 15 -17.78 34.72 11.02
CA ALA A 15 -16.39 34.59 11.41
C ALA A 15 -15.84 33.22 10.92
N PRO A 16 -14.61 33.17 10.38
CA PRO A 16 -14.10 31.96 9.73
C PRO A 16 -14.12 30.78 10.71
N VAL A 17 -14.73 29.67 10.30
CA VAL A 17 -14.76 28.42 11.06
C VAL A 17 -13.32 27.95 11.29
N LYS A 18 -12.95 27.68 12.54
CA LYS A 18 -11.60 27.20 12.85
C LYS A 18 -11.51 25.73 12.45
N MET A 19 -10.80 25.46 11.36
CA MET A 19 -10.56 24.10 10.86
C MET A 19 -9.43 23.43 11.63
N HIS A 20 -9.68 22.23 12.14
CA HIS A 20 -8.69 21.39 12.81
C HIS A 20 -8.47 20.12 11.97
N GLN A 21 -7.21 19.78 11.70
CA GLN A 21 -6.91 18.53 11.01
C GLN A 21 -6.97 17.35 11.97
N VAL A 22 -7.56 16.26 11.48
CA VAL A 22 -7.70 15.00 12.23
C VAL A 22 -7.04 13.91 11.42
N GLU A 23 -5.85 13.49 11.87
CA GLU A 23 -5.15 12.37 11.26
C GLU A 23 -5.91 11.07 11.51
N CYS A 24 -6.19 10.32 10.46
CA CYS A 24 -6.85 9.03 10.50
C CYS A 24 -6.02 7.99 9.78
N SER A 25 -5.96 6.78 10.32
CA SER A 25 -5.29 5.67 9.65
C SER A 25 -6.11 5.16 8.46
N LEU A 26 -5.47 4.44 7.54
CA LEU A 26 -6.19 3.82 6.41
C LEU A 26 -7.25 2.83 6.90
N GLU A 27 -7.01 2.09 7.98
CA GLU A 27 -7.95 1.14 8.58
C GLU A 27 -9.15 1.84 9.21
N GLU A 28 -8.93 2.97 9.89
CA GLU A 28 -10.00 3.79 10.48
C GLU A 28 -10.93 4.33 9.39
N LEU A 29 -10.36 4.81 8.28
CA LEU A 29 -11.12 5.33 7.14
C LEU A 29 -11.78 4.21 6.32
N TYR A 30 -11.15 3.03 6.23
CA TYR A 30 -11.66 1.89 5.48
C TYR A 30 -12.84 1.22 6.21
N ASN A 31 -12.70 0.92 7.50
CA ASN A 31 -13.72 0.23 8.29
C ASN A 31 -14.77 1.18 8.89
N GLY A 32 -14.48 2.48 8.94
CA GLY A 32 -15.25 3.46 9.71
C GLY A 32 -14.92 3.39 11.20
N THR A 33 -14.95 4.54 11.86
CA THR A 33 -14.66 4.63 13.29
C THR A 33 -15.35 5.83 13.91
N THR A 34 -15.46 5.84 15.24
CA THR A 34 -15.89 7.03 15.98
C THR A 34 -14.68 7.60 16.71
N LYS A 35 -14.28 8.81 16.34
CA LYS A 35 -13.11 9.47 16.92
C LYS A 35 -13.53 10.69 17.71
N THR A 36 -13.06 10.79 18.95
CA THR A 36 -13.32 11.96 19.79
C THR A 36 -12.17 12.94 19.67
N GLN A 37 -12.48 14.20 19.37
CA GLN A 37 -11.50 15.28 19.32
C GLN A 37 -11.88 16.43 20.22
N THR A 38 -10.91 17.05 20.88
CA THR A 38 -11.16 18.20 21.75
C THR A 38 -10.76 19.48 21.02
N ALA A 39 -11.71 20.41 20.87
CA ALA A 39 -11.46 21.74 20.34
C ALA A 39 -12.23 22.76 21.19
N ASN A 40 -11.68 23.96 21.38
CA ASN A 40 -12.32 25.02 22.18
C ASN A 40 -12.82 24.54 23.56
N ASN A 41 -12.05 23.69 24.26
CA ASN A 41 -12.41 23.08 25.55
C ASN A 41 -13.69 22.21 25.55
N LYS A 42 -14.19 21.81 24.37
CA LYS A 42 -15.33 20.91 24.19
C LYS A 42 -14.90 19.65 23.45
N ARG A 43 -15.50 18.51 23.79
CA ARG A 43 -15.29 17.24 23.07
C ARG A 43 -16.30 17.10 21.94
N PHE A 44 -15.80 16.74 20.77
CA PHE A 44 -16.56 16.49 19.55
C PHE A 44 -16.42 15.03 19.16
N THR A 45 -17.54 14.40 18.84
CA THR A 45 -17.59 13.01 18.38
C THR A 45 -17.69 13.00 16.86
N LEU A 46 -16.62 12.58 16.20
CA LEU A 46 -16.53 12.47 14.74
C LEU A 46 -16.92 11.06 14.34
N ASN A 47 -18.11 10.90 13.74
CA ASN A 47 -18.57 9.62 13.21
C ASN A 47 -18.06 9.45 11.77
N ILE A 48 -16.90 8.80 11.63
CA ILE A 48 -16.23 8.58 10.36
C ILE A 48 -16.86 7.37 9.68
N GLN A 49 -17.46 7.60 8.52
CA GLN A 49 -18.10 6.52 7.76
C GLN A 49 -17.08 5.75 6.92
N PRO A 50 -17.31 4.44 6.70
CA PRO A 50 -16.45 3.63 5.83
C PRO A 50 -16.31 4.24 4.43
N GLY A 51 -15.08 4.34 3.95
CA GLY A 51 -14.77 4.82 2.61
C GLY A 51 -14.61 6.33 2.47
N TRP A 52 -14.72 7.09 3.57
CA TRP A 52 -14.40 8.51 3.56
C TRP A 52 -12.96 8.77 3.14
N LYS A 53 -12.77 9.85 2.36
CA LYS A 53 -11.48 10.22 1.78
C LYS A 53 -10.86 11.38 2.56
N ALA A 54 -9.55 11.53 2.44
CA ALA A 54 -8.86 12.73 2.91
C ALA A 54 -9.52 14.02 2.35
N GLY A 55 -9.57 15.06 3.16
CA GLY A 55 -10.23 16.33 2.84
C GLY A 55 -11.73 16.38 3.14
N THR A 56 -12.32 15.29 3.66
CA THR A 56 -13.71 15.32 4.13
C THR A 56 -13.83 16.26 5.33
N LYS A 57 -14.74 17.24 5.24
CA LYS A 57 -14.96 18.26 6.27
C LYS A 57 -16.21 17.97 7.08
N LEU A 58 -16.07 17.94 8.40
CA LEU A 58 -17.16 17.90 9.36
C LEU A 58 -17.30 19.27 10.01
N ASN A 59 -18.43 19.93 9.81
CA ASN A 59 -18.68 21.26 10.36
C ASN A 59 -19.65 21.15 11.54
N PHE A 60 -19.25 21.73 12.68
CA PHE A 60 -20.08 21.89 13.86
C PHE A 60 -20.45 23.38 13.98
N GLU A 61 -21.59 23.74 13.40
CA GLU A 61 -22.02 25.14 13.27
C GLU A 61 -22.22 25.83 14.63
N GLU A 62 -22.76 25.11 15.60
CA GLU A 62 -23.04 25.63 16.95
C GLU A 62 -21.77 26.14 17.65
N ASP A 63 -20.67 25.40 17.52
CA ASP A 63 -19.40 25.72 18.16
C ASP A 63 -18.41 26.46 17.24
N ARG A 64 -18.80 26.70 15.97
CA ARG A 64 -17.97 27.29 14.92
C ARG A 64 -16.62 26.58 14.73
N VAL A 65 -16.62 25.27 14.92
CA VAL A 65 -15.45 24.39 14.75
C VAL A 65 -15.68 23.50 13.54
N GLY A 66 -14.65 23.35 12.71
CA GLY A 66 -14.63 22.37 11.64
C GLY A 66 -13.49 21.39 11.83
N PHE A 67 -13.69 20.15 11.40
CA PHE A 67 -12.67 19.13 11.36
C PHE A 67 -12.47 18.66 9.93
N GLU A 68 -11.22 18.57 9.51
CA GLU A 68 -10.86 18.03 8.20
C GLU A 68 -10.07 16.75 8.38
N LEU A 69 -10.51 15.67 7.74
CA LEU A 69 -9.83 14.39 7.82
C LEU A 69 -8.55 14.41 6.99
N ALA A 70 -7.44 14.09 7.62
CA ALA A 70 -6.16 13.87 6.98
C ALA A 70 -5.84 12.38 7.00
N GLU A 71 -5.40 11.83 5.87
CA GLU A 71 -5.00 10.42 5.78
C GLU A 71 -3.55 10.28 6.21
N LYS A 72 -3.30 9.39 7.17
CA LYS A 72 -1.96 9.04 7.60
C LYS A 72 -1.34 8.03 6.64
N GLU A 73 -0.05 8.19 6.36
CA GLU A 73 0.72 7.22 5.59
C GLU A 73 0.74 5.85 6.29
N HIS A 74 0.49 4.79 5.53
CA HIS A 74 0.44 3.43 6.04
C HIS A 74 1.65 2.63 5.52
N ALA A 75 2.26 1.82 6.39
CA ALA A 75 3.53 1.15 6.10
C ALA A 75 3.46 0.13 4.93
N VAL A 76 2.27 -0.43 4.66
CA VAL A 76 2.09 -1.52 3.69
C VAL A 76 1.20 -1.14 2.50
N PHE A 77 0.32 -0.16 2.68
CA PHE A 77 -0.77 0.13 1.74
C PHE A 77 -0.74 1.60 1.38
N GLN A 78 -1.03 1.89 0.12
CA GLN A 78 -1.21 3.24 -0.37
C GLN A 78 -2.52 3.31 -1.13
N ARG A 79 -3.36 4.31 -0.81
CA ARG A 79 -4.62 4.52 -1.52
C ARG A 79 -4.40 5.35 -2.78
N LEU A 80 -4.88 4.85 -3.91
CA LEU A 80 -4.89 5.55 -5.19
C LEU A 80 -6.33 5.65 -5.69
N GLY A 81 -6.99 6.77 -5.39
CA GLY A 81 -8.39 6.97 -5.73
C GLY A 81 -9.31 6.02 -4.96
N ASN A 82 -9.88 5.04 -5.67
CA ASN A 82 -10.71 3.97 -5.11
C ASN A 82 -9.96 2.63 -5.00
N ASP A 83 -8.70 2.56 -5.44
CA ASP A 83 -7.90 1.36 -5.41
C ASP A 83 -6.89 1.40 -4.26
N LEU A 84 -6.50 0.21 -3.80
CA LEU A 84 -5.45 0.03 -2.81
C LEU A 84 -4.23 -0.59 -3.47
N THR A 85 -3.07 -0.04 -3.20
CA THR A 85 -1.79 -0.53 -3.73
C THR A 85 -0.91 -1.04 -2.61
N THR A 86 -0.21 -2.15 -2.86
CA THR A 86 0.79 -2.69 -1.93
C THR A 86 1.95 -3.33 -2.71
N VAL A 87 3.07 -3.54 -2.02
CA VAL A 87 4.28 -4.15 -2.56
C VAL A 87 4.58 -5.43 -1.78
N ALA A 88 4.70 -6.55 -2.50
CA ALA A 88 5.19 -7.81 -1.96
C ALA A 88 6.61 -8.06 -2.45
N ASN A 89 7.45 -8.66 -1.60
CA ASN A 89 8.87 -8.89 -1.88
C ASN A 89 9.20 -10.39 -1.94
N PRO A 90 8.76 -11.11 -2.99
CA PRO A 90 9.10 -12.51 -3.13
C PRO A 90 10.54 -12.71 -3.62
N GLY A 91 11.06 -13.92 -3.41
CA GLY A 91 12.34 -14.35 -3.97
C GLY A 91 12.31 -14.35 -5.51
N LEU A 92 13.49 -14.20 -6.12
CA LEU A 92 13.64 -14.12 -7.59
C LEU A 92 13.01 -15.33 -8.30
N LEU A 93 13.28 -16.53 -7.81
CA LEU A 93 12.74 -17.77 -8.39
C LEU A 93 11.20 -17.81 -8.38
N SER A 94 10.56 -17.28 -7.34
CA SER A 94 9.11 -17.20 -7.21
C SER A 94 8.49 -16.26 -8.25
N ILE A 95 9.20 -15.22 -8.66
CA ILE A 95 8.77 -14.32 -9.74
C ILE A 95 8.92 -15.03 -11.09
N LEU A 96 10.03 -15.73 -11.30
CA LEU A 96 10.34 -16.42 -12.56
C LEU A 96 9.40 -17.62 -12.81
N MET A 97 9.08 -18.41 -11.79
CA MET A 97 8.25 -19.61 -11.91
C MET A 97 6.76 -19.38 -11.63
N GLY A 98 6.39 -18.17 -11.22
CA GLY A 98 5.05 -17.86 -10.72
C GLY A 98 4.89 -18.21 -9.24
N SER A 99 4.03 -17.46 -8.56
CA SER A 99 3.84 -17.60 -7.12
C SER A 99 2.43 -17.24 -6.66
N GLN A 100 2.14 -17.54 -5.40
CA GLN A 100 0.94 -17.14 -4.70
C GLN A 100 1.38 -16.28 -3.52
N GLN A 101 0.90 -15.03 -3.46
CA GLN A 101 1.23 -14.11 -2.38
C GLN A 101 0.01 -13.93 -1.47
N GLU A 102 0.18 -14.22 -0.18
CA GLU A 102 -0.85 -14.00 0.82
C GLU A 102 -0.74 -12.57 1.37
N ILE A 103 -1.76 -11.74 1.11
CA ILE A 103 -1.82 -10.34 1.54
C ILE A 103 -2.87 -10.19 2.64
N LYS A 104 -2.47 -9.62 3.78
CA LYS A 104 -3.40 -9.24 4.86
C LYS A 104 -4.01 -7.87 4.55
N VAL A 105 -5.31 -7.83 4.27
CA VAL A 105 -6.07 -6.63 3.89
C VAL A 105 -6.41 -5.79 5.13
N LEU A 106 -6.87 -4.54 4.93
CA LEU A 106 -7.22 -3.57 5.98
C LEU A 106 -8.37 -4.00 6.91
N ASP A 107 -9.16 -5.02 6.53
CA ASP A 107 -10.17 -5.64 7.41
C ASP A 107 -9.64 -6.82 8.21
N GLY A 108 -8.35 -7.13 8.08
CA GLY A 108 -7.69 -8.25 8.75
C GLY A 108 -7.85 -9.60 8.05
N ARG A 109 -8.65 -9.70 6.98
CA ARG A 109 -8.73 -10.92 6.16
C ARG A 109 -7.44 -11.12 5.37
N ARG A 110 -7.21 -12.36 4.96
CA ARG A 110 -6.11 -12.73 4.06
C ARG A 110 -6.65 -13.03 2.67
N VAL A 111 -6.05 -12.42 1.67
CA VAL A 111 -6.39 -12.61 0.26
C VAL A 111 -5.17 -13.21 -0.43
N ASN A 112 -5.39 -14.34 -1.10
CA ASN A 112 -4.33 -14.99 -1.86
C ASN A 112 -4.32 -14.45 -3.30
N VAL A 113 -3.17 -13.97 -3.75
CA VAL A 113 -3.00 -13.32 -5.04
C VAL A 113 -2.07 -14.16 -5.91
N HIS A 114 -2.62 -14.65 -7.03
CA HIS A 114 -1.86 -15.43 -7.99
C HIS A 114 -1.05 -14.54 -8.92
N PHE A 115 0.23 -14.88 -9.08
CA PHE A 115 1.14 -14.29 -10.05
C PHE A 115 1.61 -15.37 -11.02
N PRO A 116 1.30 -15.23 -12.32
CA PRO A 116 1.90 -16.05 -13.35
C PRO A 116 3.43 -15.83 -13.43
N PRO A 117 4.18 -16.76 -14.06
CA PRO A 117 5.59 -16.59 -14.37
C PRO A 117 5.88 -15.21 -15.01
N PHE A 118 7.01 -14.61 -14.63
CA PHE A 118 7.49 -13.32 -15.17
C PHE A 118 6.53 -12.13 -15.00
N THR A 119 5.59 -12.21 -14.06
CA THR A 119 4.60 -11.15 -13.81
C THR A 119 4.93 -10.37 -12.54
N PHE A 120 5.02 -9.04 -12.66
CA PHE A 120 5.36 -8.15 -11.54
C PHE A 120 4.16 -7.38 -10.96
N LYS A 121 2.98 -7.53 -11.54
CA LYS A 121 1.75 -6.84 -11.11
C LYS A 121 0.57 -7.80 -11.21
N ALA A 122 -0.20 -7.89 -10.14
CA ALA A 122 -1.49 -8.58 -10.14
C ALA A 122 -2.57 -7.67 -9.56
N THR A 123 -3.82 -7.95 -9.88
CA THR A 123 -4.95 -7.14 -9.45
C THR A 123 -6.11 -8.02 -9.02
N VAL A 124 -6.68 -7.71 -7.86
CA VAL A 124 -7.82 -8.41 -7.28
C VAL A 124 -9.01 -7.48 -7.22
N ARG A 125 -10.10 -7.86 -7.91
CA ARG A 125 -11.32 -7.05 -7.95
C ARG A 125 -12.04 -7.10 -6.61
N ARG A 126 -12.69 -5.99 -6.24
CA ARG A 126 -13.51 -5.82 -5.03
C ARG A 126 -12.76 -5.96 -3.69
N GLU A 127 -11.43 -5.82 -3.71
CA GLU A 127 -10.58 -5.80 -2.50
C GLU A 127 -9.87 -4.46 -2.29
N GLY A 128 -10.25 -3.42 -3.05
CA GLY A 128 -9.76 -2.04 -2.88
C GLY A 128 -10.60 -1.20 -1.92
N TRP A 129 -10.57 0.12 -2.10
CA TRP A 129 -11.24 1.08 -1.23
C TRP A 129 -12.77 1.00 -1.35
N PRO A 130 -13.52 1.08 -0.24
CA PRO A 130 -14.98 1.14 -0.27
C PRO A 130 -15.45 2.52 -0.73
N TYR A 131 -16.46 2.54 -1.61
CA TYR A 131 -17.12 3.77 -2.05
C TYR A 131 -18.60 3.50 -2.31
N LYS A 132 -19.40 4.57 -2.33
CA LYS A 132 -20.82 4.50 -2.68
C LYS A 132 -21.01 5.08 -4.07
N GLU A 133 -21.64 4.31 -4.94
CA GLU A 133 -22.00 4.71 -6.29
C GLU A 133 -23.52 4.75 -6.42
N THR A 134 -24.02 5.50 -7.39
CA THR A 134 -25.45 5.53 -7.69
C THR A 134 -25.69 4.71 -8.94
N ASP A 135 -26.49 3.65 -8.81
CA ASP A 135 -26.83 2.77 -9.92
C ASP A 135 -27.68 3.49 -10.98
N ALA A 136 -27.84 2.86 -12.15
CA ALA A 136 -28.71 3.36 -13.22
C ALA A 136 -30.18 3.59 -12.77
N LEU A 137 -30.60 2.92 -11.70
CA LEU A 137 -31.92 3.05 -11.08
C LEU A 137 -31.99 4.14 -10.00
N GLY A 138 -30.92 4.90 -9.77
CA GLY A 138 -30.85 5.96 -8.75
C GLY A 138 -30.61 5.45 -7.31
N GLN A 139 -30.38 4.15 -7.13
CA GLN A 139 -30.12 3.56 -5.81
C GLN A 139 -28.65 3.68 -5.43
N ARG A 140 -28.35 3.97 -4.15
CA ARG A 140 -26.97 4.04 -3.65
C ARG A 140 -26.48 2.66 -3.28
N VAL A 141 -25.50 2.15 -4.02
CA VAL A 141 -24.90 0.83 -3.82
C VAL A 141 -23.48 0.97 -3.29
N ALA A 142 -23.14 0.10 -2.34
CA ALA A 142 -21.79 0.00 -1.80
C ALA A 142 -20.93 -0.85 -2.74
N ASN A 143 -19.89 -0.24 -3.29
CA ASN A 143 -18.91 -0.88 -4.15
C ASN A 143 -17.51 -0.83 -3.52
N LYS A 144 -16.61 -1.65 -4.05
CA LYS A 144 -15.19 -1.65 -3.68
C LYS A 144 -14.34 -1.57 -4.93
N GLY A 145 -13.24 -0.82 -4.85
CA GLY A 145 -12.25 -0.78 -5.91
C GLY A 145 -11.41 -2.05 -5.94
N GLN A 146 -10.20 -1.93 -6.47
CA GLN A 146 -9.30 -3.05 -6.71
C GLN A 146 -8.09 -3.00 -5.78
N LEU A 147 -7.58 -4.17 -5.42
CA LEU A 147 -6.27 -4.32 -4.78
C LEU A 147 -5.23 -4.58 -5.86
N VAL A 148 -4.25 -3.70 -5.97
CA VAL A 148 -3.12 -3.81 -6.89
C VAL A 148 -1.89 -4.19 -6.10
N VAL A 149 -1.29 -5.33 -6.44
CA VAL A 149 -0.10 -5.84 -5.77
C VAL A 149 1.06 -5.82 -6.75
N TYR A 150 2.12 -5.11 -6.39
CA TYR A 150 3.38 -5.08 -7.13
C TYR A 150 4.38 -6.05 -6.49
N LEU A 151 5.12 -6.79 -7.31
CA LEU A 151 6.24 -7.58 -6.85
C LEU A 151 7.52 -6.77 -7.00
N PHE A 152 8.31 -6.69 -5.94
CA PHE A 152 9.64 -6.12 -5.98
C PHE A 152 10.68 -7.19 -5.67
N VAL A 153 11.67 -7.32 -6.55
CA VAL A 153 12.72 -8.34 -6.42
C VAL A 153 13.60 -7.99 -5.23
N HIS A 154 13.70 -8.89 -4.26
CA HIS A 154 14.66 -8.72 -3.19
C HIS A 154 16.07 -9.13 -3.64
N TRP A 155 16.87 -8.14 -4.05
CA TRP A 155 18.24 -8.36 -4.54
C TRP A 155 19.19 -8.99 -3.51
N GLY A 156 18.94 -8.83 -2.21
CA GLY A 156 19.75 -9.43 -1.16
C GLY A 156 19.78 -10.95 -1.23
N GLU A 157 18.63 -11.58 -1.45
CA GLU A 157 18.52 -13.03 -1.64
C GLU A 157 19.06 -13.47 -3.00
N ALA A 158 18.81 -12.69 -4.04
CA ALA A 158 19.30 -13.00 -5.39
C ALA A 158 20.83 -13.15 -5.42
N ARG A 159 21.57 -12.29 -4.70
CA ARG A 159 23.04 -12.39 -4.60
C ARG A 159 23.49 -13.65 -3.86
N LYS A 160 22.82 -14.00 -2.75
CA LYS A 160 23.11 -15.23 -1.99
C LYS A 160 22.85 -16.47 -2.83
N GLN A 161 21.74 -16.50 -3.56
CA GLN A 161 21.41 -17.59 -4.47
C GLN A 161 22.45 -17.67 -5.60
N ALA A 162 22.82 -16.55 -6.23
CA ALA A 162 23.83 -16.53 -7.28
C ALA A 162 25.19 -17.06 -6.79
N ALA A 163 25.61 -16.70 -5.57
CA ALA A 163 26.83 -17.25 -4.97
C ALA A 163 26.74 -18.77 -4.75
N LEU A 164 25.60 -19.25 -4.26
CA LEU A 164 25.35 -20.69 -4.09
C LEU A 164 25.39 -21.41 -5.44
N TRP A 165 24.75 -20.87 -6.48
CA TRP A 165 24.78 -21.41 -7.83
C TRP A 165 26.20 -21.44 -8.41
N ALA A 166 27.00 -20.40 -8.16
CA ALA A 166 28.40 -20.38 -8.58
C ALA A 166 29.20 -21.49 -7.89
N GLN A 167 29.01 -21.69 -6.58
CA GLN A 167 29.68 -22.78 -5.85
C GLN A 167 29.24 -24.16 -6.34
N THR A 168 27.95 -24.36 -6.55
CA THR A 168 27.40 -25.61 -7.11
C THR A 168 27.94 -25.85 -8.52
N GLY A 169 28.02 -24.81 -9.35
CA GLY A 169 28.60 -24.88 -10.68
C GLY A 169 30.09 -25.24 -10.66
N LEU A 170 30.87 -24.67 -9.74
CA LEU A 170 32.28 -25.04 -9.53
C LEU A 170 32.42 -26.50 -9.07
N PHE A 171 31.53 -26.96 -8.18
CA PHE A 171 31.54 -28.35 -7.73
C PHE A 171 31.21 -29.31 -8.88
N ILE A 172 30.12 -29.08 -9.61
CA ILE A 172 29.72 -29.89 -10.76
C ILE A 172 30.80 -29.88 -11.84
N GLY A 173 31.34 -28.70 -12.16
CA GLY A 173 32.44 -28.55 -13.10
C GLY A 173 33.71 -29.27 -12.65
N GLY A 174 34.04 -29.22 -11.36
CA GLY A 174 35.17 -29.94 -10.77
C GLY A 174 35.00 -31.45 -10.83
N VAL A 175 33.81 -31.97 -10.51
CA VAL A 175 33.49 -33.40 -10.65
C VAL A 175 33.57 -33.83 -12.11
N TYR A 176 33.00 -33.05 -13.02
CA TYR A 176 33.08 -33.31 -14.46
C TYR A 176 34.53 -33.33 -14.96
N LEU A 177 35.35 -32.36 -14.54
CA LEU A 177 36.77 -32.30 -14.89
C LEU A 177 37.54 -33.49 -14.32
N PHE A 178 37.27 -33.89 -13.07
CA PHE A 178 37.91 -35.05 -12.45
C PHE A 178 37.62 -36.35 -13.22
N LEU A 179 36.37 -36.53 -13.68
CA LEU A 179 35.93 -37.72 -14.42
C LEU A 179 36.41 -37.74 -15.87
N THR A 180 36.56 -36.58 -16.52
CA THR A 180 37.00 -36.48 -17.91
C THR A 180 38.53 -36.37 -18.05
N ASN A 181 39.18 -35.67 -17.13
CA ASN A 181 40.61 -35.40 -17.13
C ASN A 181 41.15 -35.19 -15.71
N THR A 182 41.54 -36.29 -15.07
CA THR A 182 41.98 -36.32 -13.68
C THR A 182 43.26 -35.51 -13.42
N SER A 183 44.22 -35.51 -14.37
CA SER A 183 45.47 -34.76 -14.20
C SER A 183 45.25 -33.24 -14.25
N ALA A 184 44.36 -32.76 -15.13
CA ALA A 184 43.98 -31.35 -15.18
C ALA A 184 43.28 -30.90 -13.89
N PHE A 185 42.41 -31.75 -13.30
CA PHE A 185 41.77 -31.45 -12.02
C PHE A 185 42.78 -31.24 -10.88
N PHE A 186 43.73 -32.16 -10.71
CA PHE A 186 44.75 -32.05 -9.65
C PHE A 186 45.71 -30.88 -9.89
N MET A 187 46.08 -30.60 -11.14
CA MET A 187 46.90 -29.42 -11.48
C MET A 187 46.17 -28.11 -11.12
N LEU A 188 44.87 -28.00 -11.43
CA LEU A 188 44.05 -26.85 -11.07
C LEU A 188 43.93 -26.68 -9.54
N MET A 189 43.73 -27.76 -8.80
CA MET A 189 43.70 -27.73 -7.33
C MET A 189 45.04 -27.32 -6.72
N MET A 190 46.17 -27.77 -7.29
CA MET A 190 47.51 -27.40 -6.85
C MET A 190 47.81 -25.92 -7.13
N LEU A 191 47.40 -25.39 -8.28
CA LEU A 191 47.51 -23.96 -8.60
C LEU A 191 46.64 -23.12 -7.65
N TYR A 192 45.42 -23.57 -7.35
CA TYR A 192 44.52 -22.88 -6.41
C TYR A 192 45.09 -22.87 -4.98
N SER A 193 45.63 -23.99 -4.49
CA SER A 193 46.22 -24.05 -3.15
C SER A 193 47.47 -23.18 -3.02
N PHE A 194 48.29 -23.12 -4.07
CA PHE A 194 49.45 -22.22 -4.13
C PHE A 194 49.05 -20.74 -4.16
N ALA A 195 48.01 -20.38 -4.91
CA ALA A 195 47.52 -19.00 -4.99
C ALA A 195 46.85 -18.53 -3.69
N ARG A 196 46.24 -19.44 -2.92
CA ARG A 196 45.59 -19.13 -1.63
C ARG A 196 46.55 -19.11 -0.44
N GLY A 197 47.70 -19.78 -0.56
CA GLY A 197 48.74 -19.85 0.48
C GLY A 197 49.73 -18.69 0.49
N ARG A 198 49.62 -17.74 -0.46
CA ARG A 198 50.28 -16.43 -0.46
C ARG A 198 49.28 -15.36 -0.03
#